data_AF-A0A074MX25-F1
#
_entry.id   AF-A0A074MX25-F1
#
_cell.length_a   1.000
_cell.length_b   1.000
_cell.length_c   1.000
_cell.angle_alpha   90.00
_cell.angle_beta   90.00
_cell.angle_gamma   90.00
#
_symmetry.space_group_name_H-M   'P 1'
#
loop_
_entity.id
_entity.type
_entity.pdbx_description
1 polymer ?
#
loop_
_entity_poly.entity_id
_entity_poly.type
_entity_poly.pdbx_seq_one_letter_code
_entity_poly.pdbx_strand_id
1 'polypeptide(L)'
;MKAVLSWLARTALLYVLLALAIGLALLVPADLAGDLARETASLEEVRAEIATERAAAQERLEGRAEEVAALPLAAMEERIGALALQRDSLRGEIDGLEGGFLSAYRPSRVLARKRAEIELALVTSELELLEAAREPRRELGRAREFLKANPRMPTEAAIAAVRRRCARDRAALAEFETRWDIEQQARELLRSERSELEQAARESCERAESLAARRARALEAIAQARQARSALAALAPADLPDFAGDIPRTLLRDILQKALYALLAILLVPPALRVVLYHGLAPLAEKWPPMRFHANGPAPRFPPAAQSRVSIAITLGDNEEALVRQDYLQSSSLKGAKRTRWLLDWSHPVASLASGMRFLTAASGAGEEVLVSAVRDPLAELALLDIPPDGAAVVRPSALAGLVRKAGEPVRITTHWRLFSLPAWLTFQLRYFVFHGPALLVLKGGRGVRIEQAARGRIVGQGQLIGFSTDCAYSVIRTETFWPYFFGREPLLKDRVEQDEETGGGVLLVEEAPLAGRSGLRRGFEGAIDAFLKLFGV
;
A
#
# COMPACT_ATOMS: atom_id res chain seq x y z
N MET A 1 15.41 0.12 -32.37
CA MET A 1 14.28 -0.83 -32.56
C MET A 1 14.28 -1.96 -31.54
N LYS A 2 15.29 -2.85 -31.46
CA LYS A 2 15.31 -3.98 -30.49
C LYS A 2 15.05 -3.59 -29.02
N ALA A 3 15.62 -2.48 -28.54
CA ALA A 3 15.40 -2.02 -27.17
C ALA A 3 13.96 -1.55 -26.90
N VAL A 4 13.32 -0.90 -27.88
CA VAL A 4 11.91 -0.47 -27.80
C VAL A 4 11.00 -1.67 -27.91
N LEU A 5 11.29 -2.61 -28.82
CA LEU A 5 10.55 -3.86 -28.94
C LEU A 5 10.65 -4.70 -27.66
N SER A 6 11.81 -4.74 -26.99
CA SER A 6 11.97 -5.50 -25.74
C SER A 6 11.26 -4.86 -24.55
N TRP A 7 11.23 -3.52 -24.50
CA TRP A 7 10.52 -2.80 -23.46
C TRP A 7 9.01 -2.90 -23.71
N LEU A 8 8.56 -2.60 -24.94
CA LEU A 8 7.19 -2.83 -25.36
C LEU A 8 6.79 -4.29 -25.19
N ALA A 9 7.63 -5.29 -25.48
CA ALA A 9 7.28 -6.70 -25.30
C ALA A 9 7.17 -7.10 -23.82
N ARG A 10 8.01 -6.57 -22.93
CA ARG A 10 7.90 -6.84 -21.48
C ARG A 10 6.67 -6.14 -20.87
N THR A 11 6.42 -4.90 -21.26
CA THR A 11 5.23 -4.14 -20.84
C THR A 11 3.96 -4.68 -21.52
N ALA A 12 4.05 -5.16 -22.75
CA ALA A 12 2.97 -5.82 -23.49
C ALA A 12 2.70 -7.23 -22.97
N LEU A 13 3.69 -7.94 -22.44
CA LEU A 13 3.49 -9.22 -21.76
C LEU A 13 2.71 -9.02 -20.45
N LEU A 14 3.07 -7.98 -19.68
CA LEU A 14 2.28 -7.56 -18.51
C LEU A 14 0.86 -7.14 -18.91
N TYR A 15 0.71 -6.42 -20.03
CA TYR A 15 -0.57 -6.07 -20.63
C TYR A 15 -1.39 -7.30 -21.05
N VAL A 16 -0.79 -8.27 -21.73
CA VAL A 16 -1.45 -9.51 -22.15
C VAL A 16 -1.85 -10.32 -20.93
N LEU A 17 -1.01 -10.44 -19.90
CA LEU A 17 -1.37 -11.16 -18.68
C LEU A 17 -2.50 -10.47 -17.90
N LEU A 18 -2.50 -9.14 -17.82
CA LEU A 18 -3.58 -8.37 -17.19
C LEU A 18 -4.88 -8.47 -17.99
N ALA A 19 -4.81 -8.28 -19.31
CA ALA A 19 -5.95 -8.36 -20.22
C ALA A 19 -6.47 -9.79 -20.36
N LEU A 20 -5.63 -10.82 -20.22
CA LEU A 20 -6.02 -12.22 -20.24
C LEU A 20 -6.58 -12.65 -18.89
N ALA A 21 -6.12 -12.09 -17.77
CA ALA A 21 -6.80 -12.24 -16.47
C ALA A 21 -8.19 -11.58 -16.46
N ILE A 22 -8.31 -10.38 -17.05
CA ILE A 22 -9.59 -9.68 -17.21
C ILE A 22 -10.47 -10.40 -18.25
N GLY A 23 -9.90 -10.85 -19.37
CA GLY A 23 -10.59 -11.52 -20.46
C GLY A 23 -11.07 -12.92 -20.10
N LEU A 24 -10.30 -13.68 -19.32
CA LEU A 24 -10.71 -14.97 -18.76
C LEU A 24 -11.88 -14.80 -17.78
N ALA A 25 -11.96 -13.66 -17.08
CA ALA A 25 -13.11 -13.30 -16.25
C ALA A 25 -14.34 -12.86 -17.09
N LEU A 26 -14.14 -12.41 -18.34
CA LEU A 26 -15.18 -11.94 -19.27
C LEU A 26 -15.64 -13.01 -20.28
N LEU A 27 -14.97 -14.16 -20.37
CA LEU A 27 -15.29 -15.28 -21.29
C LEU A 27 -16.43 -16.19 -20.79
N VAL A 28 -17.17 -15.75 -19.77
CA VAL A 28 -18.36 -16.44 -19.27
C VAL A 28 -19.57 -16.03 -20.15
N PRO A 29 -20.57 -16.90 -20.41
CA PRO A 29 -21.50 -16.77 -21.56
C PRO A 29 -22.53 -15.61 -21.49
N ALA A 30 -23.17 -15.32 -22.64
CA ALA A 30 -23.98 -14.14 -22.96
C ALA A 30 -25.26 -13.83 -22.12
N ASP A 31 -25.57 -14.57 -21.06
CA ASP A 31 -26.53 -14.14 -20.01
C ASP A 31 -25.97 -12.94 -19.19
N LEU A 32 -24.67 -12.66 -19.39
CA LEU A 32 -23.87 -11.66 -18.71
C LEU A 32 -24.09 -10.20 -19.10
N ALA A 33 -24.84 -9.85 -20.15
CA ALA A 33 -25.06 -8.42 -20.46
C ALA A 33 -25.89 -7.71 -19.37
N GLY A 34 -26.88 -8.42 -18.79
CA GLY A 34 -27.65 -7.95 -17.64
C GLY A 34 -26.83 -7.98 -16.34
N ASP A 35 -26.00 -9.00 -16.15
CA ASP A 35 -25.12 -9.10 -14.97
C ASP A 35 -23.95 -8.12 -15.02
N LEU A 36 -23.42 -7.77 -16.20
CA LEU A 36 -22.38 -6.74 -16.36
C LEU A 36 -22.92 -5.34 -16.05
N ALA A 37 -24.17 -5.04 -16.40
CA ALA A 37 -24.82 -3.80 -16.00
C ALA A 37 -24.96 -3.72 -14.47
N ARG A 38 -25.32 -4.84 -13.82
CA ARG A 38 -25.37 -4.94 -12.35
C ARG A 38 -23.98 -4.92 -11.70
N GLU A 39 -22.97 -5.51 -12.33
CA GLU A 39 -21.59 -5.55 -11.82
C GLU A 39 -20.82 -4.23 -12.03
N THR A 40 -21.36 -3.32 -12.84
CA THR A 40 -20.81 -1.96 -13.06
C THR A 40 -21.63 -0.86 -12.38
N ALA A 41 -22.68 -1.24 -11.64
CA ALA A 41 -23.51 -0.34 -10.86
C ALA A 41 -22.67 0.50 -9.89
N SER A 42 -23.00 1.77 -9.80
CA SER A 42 -22.38 2.70 -8.86
C SER A 42 -22.81 2.38 -7.43
N LEU A 43 -22.02 2.84 -6.46
CA LEU A 43 -22.33 2.67 -5.04
C LEU A 43 -23.66 3.34 -4.67
N GLU A 44 -24.01 4.44 -5.34
CA GLU A 44 -25.27 5.17 -5.11
C GLU A 44 -26.47 4.38 -5.61
N GLU A 45 -26.37 3.75 -6.78
CA GLU A 45 -27.42 2.88 -7.33
C GLU A 45 -27.67 1.68 -6.42
N VAL A 46 -26.61 1.01 -5.97
CA VAL A 46 -26.70 -0.13 -5.04
C VAL A 46 -27.34 0.27 -3.71
N ARG A 47 -26.99 1.45 -3.17
CA ARG A 47 -27.59 1.97 -1.93
C ARG A 47 -29.06 2.31 -2.09
N ALA A 48 -29.44 2.92 -3.20
CA ALA A 48 -30.83 3.29 -3.47
C ALA A 48 -31.75 2.06 -3.61
N GLU A 49 -31.26 1.01 -4.27
CA GLU A 49 -31.98 -0.26 -4.43
C GLU A 49 -32.20 -0.93 -3.07
N ILE A 50 -31.16 -1.05 -2.23
CA ILE A 50 -31.27 -1.61 -0.87
C ILE A 50 -32.22 -0.80 0.01
N ALA A 51 -32.18 0.54 -0.06
CA ALA A 51 -33.07 1.39 0.71
C ALA A 51 -34.55 1.17 0.32
N THR A 52 -34.82 0.99 -0.97
CA THR A 52 -36.17 0.73 -1.50
C THR A 52 -36.67 -0.63 -1.03
N GLU A 53 -35.83 -1.67 -1.06
CA GLU A 53 -36.20 -3.00 -0.59
C GLU A 53 -36.40 -3.07 0.93
N ARG A 54 -35.59 -2.35 1.70
CA ARG A 54 -35.80 -2.20 3.15
C ARG A 54 -37.16 -1.56 3.43
N ALA A 55 -37.53 -0.50 2.72
CA ALA A 55 -38.82 0.15 2.89
C ALA A 55 -39.99 -0.79 2.59
N ALA A 56 -39.90 -1.56 1.49
CA ALA A 56 -40.90 -2.57 1.14
C ALA A 56 -40.96 -3.74 2.16
N ALA A 57 -39.82 -4.11 2.76
CA ALA A 57 -39.77 -5.10 3.83
C ALA A 57 -40.42 -4.59 5.12
N GLN A 58 -40.19 -3.32 5.47
CA GLN A 58 -40.82 -2.67 6.62
C GLN A 58 -42.36 -2.65 6.48
N GLU A 59 -42.88 -2.26 5.31
CA GLU A 59 -44.32 -2.26 5.03
C GLU A 59 -44.93 -3.68 5.16
N ARG A 60 -44.22 -4.70 4.67
CA ARG A 60 -44.62 -6.11 4.85
C ARG A 60 -44.65 -6.52 6.32
N LEU A 61 -43.68 -6.09 7.12
CA LEU A 61 -43.61 -6.40 8.55
C LEU A 61 -44.78 -5.75 9.32
N GLU A 62 -45.10 -4.50 9.01
CA GLU A 62 -46.24 -3.78 9.59
C GLU A 62 -47.56 -4.48 9.26
N GLY A 63 -47.79 -4.84 7.98
CA GLY A 63 -48.96 -5.61 7.59
C GLY A 63 -49.08 -6.97 8.30
N ARG A 64 -47.96 -7.68 8.47
CA ARG A 64 -47.94 -8.95 9.23
C ARG A 64 -48.20 -8.75 10.72
N ALA A 65 -47.71 -7.67 11.32
CA ALA A 65 -47.96 -7.38 12.73
C ALA A 65 -49.46 -7.20 13.03
N GLU A 66 -50.21 -6.59 12.10
CA GLU A 66 -51.68 -6.50 12.21
C GLU A 66 -52.36 -7.88 12.17
N GLU A 67 -51.89 -8.79 11.31
CA GLU A 67 -52.40 -10.16 11.24
C GLU A 67 -52.13 -10.96 12.53
N VAL A 68 -50.96 -10.76 13.17
CA VAL A 68 -50.59 -11.44 14.42
C VAL A 68 -51.62 -11.22 15.52
N ALA A 69 -52.22 -10.03 15.60
CA ALA A 69 -53.25 -9.72 16.59
C ALA A 69 -54.50 -10.62 16.46
N ALA A 70 -54.82 -11.05 15.23
CA ALA A 70 -55.98 -11.87 14.92
C ALA A 70 -55.71 -13.38 14.99
N LEU A 71 -54.44 -13.82 14.94
CA LEU A 71 -54.10 -15.25 14.81
C LEU A 71 -54.51 -16.11 16.03
N PRO A 72 -55.08 -17.31 15.82
CA PRO A 72 -55.30 -18.28 16.90
C PRO A 72 -53.97 -18.90 17.37
N LEU A 73 -53.91 -19.36 18.62
CA LEU A 73 -52.68 -19.87 19.25
C LEU A 73 -52.05 -21.04 18.48
N ALA A 74 -52.85 -21.97 17.98
CA ALA A 74 -52.34 -23.13 17.23
C ALA A 74 -51.64 -22.71 15.91
N ALA A 75 -52.24 -21.78 15.16
CA ALA A 75 -51.65 -21.25 13.93
C ALA A 75 -50.40 -20.40 14.22
N MET A 76 -50.35 -19.73 15.37
CA MET A 76 -49.17 -18.98 15.84
C MET A 76 -48.00 -19.92 16.12
N GLU A 77 -48.22 -21.03 16.83
CA GLU A 77 -47.18 -22.02 17.12
C GLU A 77 -46.63 -22.69 15.84
N GLU A 78 -47.50 -22.98 14.88
CA GLU A 78 -47.10 -23.48 13.55
C GLU A 78 -46.25 -22.45 12.78
N ARG A 79 -46.67 -21.18 12.76
CA ARG A 79 -45.95 -20.09 12.07
C ARG A 79 -44.57 -19.82 12.70
N ILE A 80 -44.46 -19.89 14.04
CA ILE A 80 -43.17 -19.79 14.73
C ILE A 80 -42.22 -20.90 14.26
N GLY A 81 -42.70 -22.14 14.17
CA GLY A 81 -41.90 -23.27 13.68
C GLY A 81 -41.43 -23.08 12.23
N ALA A 82 -42.32 -22.63 11.34
CA ALA A 82 -42.00 -22.37 9.94
C ALA A 82 -40.97 -21.23 9.78
N LEU A 83 -41.14 -20.12 10.51
CA LEU A 83 -40.22 -18.98 10.47
C LEU A 83 -38.86 -19.31 11.07
N ALA A 84 -38.80 -20.15 12.11
CA ALA A 84 -37.52 -20.59 12.69
C ALA A 84 -36.68 -21.38 11.67
N LEU A 85 -37.31 -22.27 10.88
CA LEU A 85 -36.64 -22.98 9.80
C LEU A 85 -36.19 -22.03 8.69
N GLN A 86 -37.04 -21.08 8.30
CA GLN A 86 -36.70 -20.09 7.27
C GLN A 86 -35.51 -19.22 7.69
N ARG A 87 -35.48 -18.76 8.94
CA ARG A 87 -34.36 -18.00 9.51
C ARG A 87 -33.05 -18.76 9.41
N ASP A 88 -33.06 -20.05 9.75
CA ASP A 88 -31.85 -20.87 9.72
C ASP A 88 -31.39 -21.13 8.27
N SER A 89 -32.32 -21.27 7.32
CA SER A 89 -31.97 -21.36 5.90
C SER A 89 -31.33 -20.07 5.34
N LEU A 90 -31.86 -18.90 5.71
CA LEU A 90 -31.35 -17.60 5.29
C LEU A 90 -29.93 -17.34 5.84
N ARG A 91 -29.65 -17.77 7.07
CA ARG A 91 -28.28 -17.71 7.62
C ARG A 91 -27.29 -18.52 6.78
N GLY A 92 -27.66 -19.74 6.39
CA GLY A 92 -26.82 -20.58 5.52
C GLY A 92 -26.60 -19.96 4.13
N GLU A 93 -27.60 -19.27 3.57
CA GLU A 93 -27.45 -18.53 2.31
C GLU A 93 -26.48 -17.36 2.42
N ILE A 94 -26.59 -16.57 3.50
CA ILE A 94 -25.67 -15.44 3.77
C ILE A 94 -24.22 -15.94 3.87
N ASP A 95 -23.97 -16.99 4.65
CA ASP A 95 -22.63 -17.58 4.81
C ASP A 95 -22.05 -18.04 3.45
N GLY A 96 -22.90 -18.62 2.58
CA GLY A 96 -22.52 -19.01 1.22
C GLY A 96 -22.21 -17.84 0.29
N LEU A 97 -22.83 -16.68 0.52
CA LEU A 97 -22.59 -15.46 -0.25
C LEU A 97 -21.33 -14.71 0.20
N GLU A 98 -20.87 -14.89 1.43
CA GLU A 98 -19.59 -14.35 1.92
C GLU A 98 -18.38 -15.09 1.34
N GLY A 99 -18.55 -16.36 0.97
CA GLY A 99 -17.49 -17.20 0.40
C GLY A 99 -16.91 -16.67 -0.92
N GLY A 100 -15.62 -16.34 -0.93
CA GLY A 100 -14.84 -16.06 -2.14
C GLY A 100 -14.02 -14.76 -2.07
N PHE A 101 -12.82 -14.76 -2.64
CA PHE A 101 -11.88 -13.62 -2.52
C PHE A 101 -12.41 -12.28 -3.06
N LEU A 102 -13.36 -12.30 -4.00
CA LEU A 102 -13.93 -11.10 -4.64
C LEU A 102 -15.41 -10.86 -4.29
N SER A 103 -16.03 -11.69 -3.44
CA SER A 103 -17.46 -11.59 -3.09
C SER A 103 -17.80 -10.22 -2.50
N ALA A 104 -16.90 -9.69 -1.66
CA ALA A 104 -17.04 -8.39 -1.01
C ALA A 104 -17.00 -7.17 -1.95
N TYR A 105 -16.51 -7.34 -3.19
CA TYR A 105 -16.29 -6.24 -4.13
C TYR A 105 -17.20 -6.29 -5.36
N ARG A 106 -17.96 -7.38 -5.54
CA ARG A 106 -18.91 -7.55 -6.65
C ARG A 106 -20.28 -7.01 -6.26
N PRO A 107 -20.81 -5.97 -6.94
CA PRO A 107 -22.10 -5.38 -6.59
C PRO A 107 -23.25 -6.38 -6.55
N SER A 108 -23.29 -7.35 -7.47
CA SER A 108 -24.32 -8.39 -7.54
C SER A 108 -24.35 -9.29 -6.29
N ARG A 109 -23.19 -9.68 -5.78
CA ARG A 109 -23.05 -10.49 -4.56
C ARG A 109 -23.35 -9.68 -3.31
N VAL A 110 -22.90 -8.42 -3.28
CA VAL A 110 -23.21 -7.49 -2.19
C VAL A 110 -24.71 -7.24 -2.11
N LEU A 111 -25.38 -7.00 -3.24
CA LEU A 111 -26.84 -6.86 -3.31
C LEU A 111 -27.52 -8.12 -2.81
N ALA A 112 -27.23 -9.29 -3.40
CA ALA A 112 -27.84 -10.56 -2.98
C ALA A 112 -27.69 -10.85 -1.49
N ARG A 113 -26.51 -10.59 -0.93
CA ARG A 113 -26.26 -10.75 0.52
C ARG A 113 -27.10 -9.77 1.33
N LYS A 114 -27.11 -8.48 0.97
CA LYS A 114 -27.90 -7.46 1.69
C LYS A 114 -29.41 -7.73 1.58
N ARG A 115 -29.90 -8.30 0.48
CA ARG A 115 -31.28 -8.78 0.36
C ARG A 115 -31.58 -9.89 1.37
N ALA A 116 -30.71 -10.88 1.44
CA ALA A 116 -30.84 -11.99 2.39
C ALA A 116 -30.77 -11.50 3.85
N GLU A 117 -29.92 -10.51 4.16
CA GLU A 117 -29.85 -9.87 5.48
C GLU A 117 -31.16 -9.12 5.82
N ILE A 118 -31.77 -8.41 4.87
CA ILE A 118 -33.07 -7.75 5.06
C ILE A 118 -34.17 -8.77 5.34
N GLU A 119 -34.26 -9.84 4.54
CA GLU A 119 -35.25 -10.90 4.75
C GLU A 119 -35.02 -11.64 6.08
N LEU A 120 -33.76 -11.87 6.47
CA LEU A 120 -33.43 -12.44 7.78
C LEU A 120 -33.91 -11.54 8.92
N ALA A 121 -33.70 -10.22 8.81
CA ALA A 121 -34.15 -9.27 9.81
C ALA A 121 -35.69 -9.20 9.88
N LEU A 122 -36.39 -9.22 8.74
CA LEU A 122 -37.85 -9.29 8.69
C LEU A 122 -38.38 -10.55 9.39
N VAL A 123 -37.85 -11.72 9.05
CA VAL A 123 -38.26 -12.99 9.66
C VAL A 123 -37.96 -13.01 11.16
N THR A 124 -36.82 -12.44 11.58
CA THR A 124 -36.42 -12.39 12.99
C THR A 124 -37.35 -11.47 13.78
N SER A 125 -37.64 -10.27 13.29
CA SER A 125 -38.58 -9.33 13.93
C SER A 125 -40.00 -9.90 14.03
N GLU A 126 -40.46 -10.62 12.99
CA GLU A 126 -41.77 -11.28 13.02
C GLU A 126 -41.81 -12.41 14.06
N LEU A 127 -40.73 -13.19 14.17
CA LEU A 127 -40.62 -14.26 15.16
C LEU A 127 -40.65 -13.68 16.58
N GLU A 128 -39.93 -12.59 16.84
CA GLU A 128 -39.94 -11.88 18.13
C GLU A 128 -41.36 -11.38 18.49
N LEU A 129 -42.09 -10.83 17.51
CA LEU A 129 -43.50 -10.42 17.71
C LEU A 129 -44.40 -11.60 18.07
N LEU A 130 -44.29 -12.72 17.36
CA LEU A 130 -45.09 -13.92 17.61
C LEU A 130 -44.75 -14.54 18.98
N GLU A 131 -43.47 -14.58 19.36
CA GLU A 131 -43.03 -15.07 20.66
C GLU A 131 -43.53 -14.18 21.80
N ALA A 132 -43.47 -12.85 21.64
CA ALA A 132 -44.00 -11.89 22.60
C ALA A 132 -45.53 -11.99 22.74
N ALA A 133 -46.25 -12.30 21.66
CA ALA A 133 -47.70 -12.49 21.66
C ALA A 133 -48.15 -13.82 22.31
N ARG A 134 -47.25 -14.81 22.40
CA ARG A 134 -47.60 -16.19 22.80
C ARG A 134 -48.18 -16.29 24.21
N GLU A 135 -47.51 -15.72 25.22
CA GLU A 135 -47.96 -15.82 26.61
C GLU A 135 -49.27 -15.04 26.88
N PRO A 136 -49.41 -13.77 26.44
CA PRO A 136 -50.69 -13.06 26.54
C PRO A 136 -51.84 -13.81 25.86
N ARG A 137 -51.59 -14.48 24.72
CA ARG A 137 -52.61 -15.28 24.03
C ARG A 137 -53.02 -16.52 24.83
N ARG A 138 -52.07 -17.19 25.49
CA ARG A 138 -52.33 -18.33 26.39
C ARG A 138 -53.15 -17.90 27.60
N GLU A 139 -52.80 -16.79 28.24
CA GLU A 139 -53.54 -16.24 29.38
C GLU A 139 -54.99 -15.88 29.01
N LEU A 140 -55.17 -15.21 27.86
CA LEU A 140 -56.49 -14.86 27.35
C LEU A 140 -57.32 -16.11 27.03
N GLY A 141 -56.70 -17.16 26.49
CA GLY A 141 -57.32 -18.48 26.29
C GLY A 141 -57.81 -19.11 27.60
N ARG A 142 -56.94 -19.22 28.61
CA ARG A 142 -57.28 -19.78 29.94
C ARG A 142 -58.40 -19.00 30.62
N ALA A 143 -58.33 -17.66 30.60
CA ALA A 143 -59.36 -16.82 31.19
C ALA A 143 -60.71 -16.99 30.47
N ARG A 144 -60.70 -17.09 29.13
CA ARG A 144 -61.91 -17.33 28.34
C ARG A 144 -62.54 -18.69 28.65
N GLU A 145 -61.73 -19.74 28.78
CA GLU A 145 -62.21 -21.07 29.17
C GLU A 145 -62.79 -21.08 30.59
N PHE A 146 -62.10 -20.44 31.55
CA PHE A 146 -62.58 -20.31 32.93
C PHE A 146 -63.93 -19.60 33.00
N LEU A 147 -64.08 -18.48 32.30
CA LEU A 147 -65.34 -17.70 32.24
C LEU A 147 -66.45 -18.47 31.53
N LYS A 148 -66.14 -19.26 30.49
CA LYS A 148 -67.10 -20.14 29.81
C LYS A 148 -67.59 -21.25 30.74
N ALA A 149 -66.71 -21.83 31.55
CA ALA A 149 -67.06 -22.86 32.53
C ALA A 149 -67.86 -22.30 33.72
N ASN A 150 -67.74 -20.99 34.01
CA ASN A 150 -68.40 -20.32 35.15
C ASN A 150 -69.27 -19.13 34.67
N PRO A 151 -70.41 -19.38 33.99
CA PRO A 151 -71.19 -18.33 33.33
C PRO A 151 -71.89 -17.37 34.30
N ARG A 152 -72.07 -17.76 35.57
CA ARG A 152 -72.74 -16.95 36.60
C ARG A 152 -71.77 -16.61 37.72
N MET A 153 -71.42 -15.33 37.84
CA MET A 153 -70.61 -14.83 38.94
C MET A 153 -71.47 -14.60 40.20
N PRO A 154 -71.06 -15.10 41.38
CA PRO A 154 -71.74 -14.76 42.63
C PRO A 154 -71.67 -13.25 42.88
N THR A 155 -72.82 -12.64 43.17
CA THR A 155 -72.90 -11.22 43.55
C THR A 155 -72.42 -11.04 44.99
N GLU A 156 -71.97 -9.83 45.30
CA GLU A 156 -71.54 -9.48 46.66
C GLU A 156 -72.68 -9.64 47.67
N ALA A 157 -73.91 -9.29 47.27
CA ALA A 157 -75.11 -9.49 48.07
C ALA A 157 -75.39 -10.98 48.37
N ALA A 158 -75.20 -11.87 47.39
CA ALA A 158 -75.36 -13.32 47.58
C ALA A 158 -74.31 -13.88 48.56
N ILE A 159 -73.05 -13.46 48.44
CA ILE A 159 -71.98 -13.86 49.37
C ILE A 159 -72.28 -13.33 50.77
N ALA A 160 -72.71 -12.08 50.91
CA ALA A 160 -73.08 -11.48 52.19
C ALA A 160 -74.28 -12.20 52.84
N ALA A 161 -75.26 -12.65 52.06
CA ALA A 161 -76.39 -13.45 52.55
C ALA A 161 -75.92 -14.82 53.09
N VAL A 162 -75.05 -15.52 52.37
CA VAL A 162 -74.53 -16.83 52.80
C VAL A 162 -73.59 -16.70 54.01
N ARG A 163 -72.76 -15.65 54.06
CA ARG A 163 -71.93 -15.32 55.25
C ARG A 163 -72.76 -15.05 56.49
N ARG A 164 -73.87 -14.30 56.35
CA ARG A 164 -74.83 -14.09 57.45
C ARG A 164 -75.49 -15.38 57.90
N ARG A 165 -75.71 -16.35 57.00
CA ARG A 165 -76.20 -17.68 57.37
C ARG A 165 -75.15 -18.49 58.14
N CYS A 166 -73.92 -18.57 57.65
CA CYS A 166 -72.79 -19.19 58.37
C CYS A 166 -72.60 -18.59 59.78
N ALA A 167 -72.67 -17.26 59.90
CA ALA A 167 -72.58 -16.60 61.21
C ALA A 167 -73.72 -16.98 62.16
N ARG A 168 -74.96 -17.09 61.65
CA ARG A 168 -76.12 -17.53 62.45
C ARG A 168 -76.00 -18.99 62.88
N ASP A 169 -75.63 -19.89 61.97
CA ASP A 169 -75.52 -21.33 62.27
C ASP A 169 -74.38 -21.59 63.27
N ARG A 170 -73.25 -20.86 63.17
CA ARG A 170 -72.18 -20.89 64.18
C ARG A 170 -72.63 -20.34 65.54
N ALA A 171 -73.39 -19.25 65.54
CA ALA A 171 -73.92 -18.68 66.79
C ALA A 171 -74.90 -19.64 67.48
N ALA A 172 -75.75 -20.34 66.72
CA ALA A 172 -76.67 -21.35 67.25
C ALA A 172 -75.93 -22.54 67.88
N LEU A 173 -74.83 -23.00 67.25
CA LEU A 173 -73.96 -24.04 67.81
C LEU A 173 -73.29 -23.57 69.12
N ALA A 174 -72.74 -22.35 69.14
CA ALA A 174 -72.10 -21.79 70.34
C ALA A 174 -73.11 -21.54 71.48
N GLU A 175 -74.34 -21.14 71.16
CA GLU A 175 -75.42 -21.03 72.14
C GLU A 175 -75.79 -22.40 72.72
N PHE A 176 -75.85 -23.45 71.89
CA PHE A 176 -76.06 -24.82 72.38
C PHE A 176 -74.95 -25.25 73.34
N GLU A 177 -73.68 -24.98 73.02
CA GLU A 177 -72.50 -25.33 73.84
C GLU A 177 -72.42 -24.58 75.19
N THR A 178 -73.09 -23.43 75.33
CA THR A 178 -73.05 -22.60 76.56
C THR A 178 -74.19 -22.88 77.54
N ARG A 179 -75.12 -23.79 77.22
CA ARG A 179 -76.22 -24.21 78.11
C ARG A 179 -75.72 -25.09 79.27
N TRP A 180 -76.56 -25.28 80.30
CA TRP A 180 -76.20 -26.04 81.49
C TRP A 180 -76.03 -27.55 81.18
N ASP A 181 -74.97 -28.16 81.70
CA ASP A 181 -74.45 -29.48 81.28
C ASP A 181 -75.49 -30.62 81.39
N ILE A 182 -76.33 -30.59 82.44
CA ILE A 182 -77.41 -31.57 82.65
C ILE A 182 -78.48 -31.46 81.55
N GLU A 183 -78.80 -30.24 81.10
CA GLU A 183 -79.79 -29.99 80.06
C GLU A 183 -79.24 -30.37 78.67
N GLN A 184 -77.94 -30.17 78.46
CA GLN A 184 -77.26 -30.61 77.23
C GLN A 184 -77.28 -32.13 77.10
N GLN A 185 -76.83 -32.85 78.13
CA GLN A 185 -76.80 -34.33 78.12
C GLN A 185 -78.21 -34.92 77.94
N ALA A 186 -79.21 -34.37 78.62
CA ALA A 186 -80.60 -34.83 78.49
C ALA A 186 -81.14 -34.64 77.07
N ARG A 187 -80.84 -33.51 76.43
CA ARG A 187 -81.28 -33.25 75.04
C ARG A 187 -80.49 -34.06 74.03
N GLU A 188 -79.20 -34.24 74.21
CA GLU A 188 -78.35 -35.06 73.33
C GLU A 188 -78.73 -36.55 73.37
N LEU A 189 -79.13 -37.06 74.54
CA LEU A 189 -79.70 -38.40 74.70
C LEU A 189 -81.07 -38.56 74.03
N LEU A 190 -81.87 -37.50 73.98
CA LEU A 190 -83.22 -37.53 73.42
C LEU A 190 -83.28 -37.12 71.94
N ARG A 191 -82.27 -36.41 71.41
CA ARG A 191 -82.17 -35.91 70.02
C ARG A 191 -80.71 -35.74 69.56
N SER A 192 -80.41 -36.08 68.31
CA SER A 192 -79.13 -35.89 67.61
C SER A 192 -78.76 -34.41 67.28
N GLU A 193 -79.22 -33.46 68.10
CA GLU A 193 -79.30 -32.03 67.78
C GLU A 193 -77.92 -31.36 67.59
N ARG A 194 -76.91 -31.75 68.37
CA ARG A 194 -75.54 -31.22 68.24
C ARG A 194 -74.94 -31.52 66.87
N SER A 195 -75.03 -32.78 66.41
CA SER A 195 -74.46 -33.18 65.11
C SER A 195 -75.12 -32.46 63.94
N GLU A 196 -76.43 -32.17 64.04
CA GLU A 196 -77.17 -31.41 63.03
C GLU A 196 -76.73 -29.95 62.98
N LEU A 197 -76.53 -29.31 64.14
CA LEU A 197 -76.02 -27.93 64.23
C LEU A 197 -74.58 -27.84 63.72
N GLU A 198 -73.72 -28.80 64.06
CA GLU A 198 -72.35 -28.88 63.54
C GLU A 198 -72.34 -29.05 62.01
N GLN A 199 -73.14 -29.97 61.45
CA GLN A 199 -73.23 -30.17 60.01
C GLN A 199 -73.78 -28.92 59.31
N ALA A 200 -74.83 -28.30 59.84
CA ALA A 200 -75.41 -27.08 59.29
C ALA A 200 -74.40 -25.92 59.25
N ALA A 201 -73.64 -25.73 60.34
CA ALA A 201 -72.59 -24.71 60.41
C ALA A 201 -71.43 -25.01 59.43
N ARG A 202 -71.00 -26.27 59.31
CA ARG A 202 -69.97 -26.66 58.33
C ARG A 202 -70.44 -26.40 56.90
N GLU A 203 -71.60 -26.91 56.50
CA GLU A 203 -72.13 -26.75 55.15
C GLU A 203 -72.35 -25.28 54.77
N SER A 204 -72.89 -24.46 55.68
CA SER A 204 -73.18 -23.06 55.36
C SER A 204 -71.91 -22.22 55.27
N CYS A 205 -70.88 -22.52 56.08
CA CYS A 205 -69.58 -21.86 56.00
C CYS A 205 -68.76 -22.33 54.78
N GLU A 206 -68.73 -23.62 54.45
CA GLU A 206 -68.10 -24.13 53.22
C GLU A 206 -68.75 -23.53 51.95
N ARG A 207 -70.07 -23.38 51.94
CA ARG A 207 -70.79 -22.66 50.87
C ARG A 207 -70.37 -21.18 50.81
N ALA A 208 -70.18 -20.52 51.95
CA ALA A 208 -69.74 -19.12 51.99
C ALA A 208 -68.32 -18.95 51.42
N GLU A 209 -67.40 -19.83 51.82
CA GLU A 209 -66.00 -19.82 51.38
C GLU A 209 -65.88 -20.16 49.89
N SER A 210 -66.57 -21.21 49.44
CA SER A 210 -66.55 -21.61 48.02
C SER A 210 -67.11 -20.53 47.09
N LEU A 211 -68.18 -19.84 47.46
CA LEU A 211 -68.71 -18.71 46.67
C LEU A 211 -67.77 -17.50 46.67
N ALA A 212 -67.13 -17.19 47.81
CA ALA A 212 -66.14 -16.12 47.91
C ALA A 212 -64.89 -16.43 47.05
N ALA A 213 -64.36 -17.65 47.14
CA ALA A 213 -63.22 -18.11 46.35
C ALA A 213 -63.52 -18.12 44.84
N ARG A 214 -64.72 -18.57 44.44
CA ARG A 214 -65.16 -18.51 43.03
C ARG A 214 -65.22 -17.08 42.51
N ARG A 215 -65.75 -16.13 43.29
CA ARG A 215 -65.78 -14.71 42.91
C ARG A 215 -64.37 -14.13 42.79
N ALA A 216 -63.47 -14.41 43.74
CA ALA A 216 -62.09 -13.95 43.69
C ALA A 216 -61.37 -14.44 42.42
N ARG A 217 -61.44 -15.74 42.11
CA ARG A 217 -60.86 -16.32 40.89
C ARG A 217 -61.46 -15.75 39.61
N ALA A 218 -62.75 -15.43 39.60
CA ALA A 218 -63.40 -14.82 38.45
C ALA A 218 -62.93 -13.37 38.21
N LEU A 219 -62.75 -12.58 39.28
CA LEU A 219 -62.19 -11.23 39.18
C LEU A 219 -60.74 -11.26 38.69
N GLU A 220 -59.94 -12.20 39.19
CA GLU A 220 -58.56 -12.42 38.75
C GLU A 220 -58.49 -12.80 37.27
N ALA A 221 -59.34 -13.74 36.82
CA ALA A 221 -59.41 -14.13 35.40
C ALA A 221 -59.80 -12.96 34.49
N ILE A 222 -60.72 -12.07 34.93
CA ILE A 222 -61.08 -10.86 34.19
C ILE A 222 -59.91 -9.88 34.15
N ALA A 223 -59.21 -9.67 35.26
CA ALA A 223 -58.05 -8.78 35.33
C ALA A 223 -56.92 -9.28 34.41
N GLN A 224 -56.60 -10.57 34.46
CA GLN A 224 -55.63 -11.23 33.58
C GLN A 224 -56.03 -11.08 32.10
N ALA A 225 -57.29 -11.35 31.74
CA ALA A 225 -57.76 -11.16 30.37
C ALA A 225 -57.62 -9.72 29.88
N ARG A 226 -57.85 -8.74 30.77
CA ARG A 226 -57.72 -7.31 30.44
C ARG A 226 -56.25 -6.92 30.23
N GLN A 227 -55.36 -7.38 31.13
CA GLN A 227 -53.92 -7.17 31.03
C GLN A 227 -53.33 -7.83 29.78
N ALA A 228 -53.69 -9.07 29.50
CA ALA A 228 -53.29 -9.79 28.30
C ALA A 228 -53.75 -9.08 27.02
N ARG A 229 -54.98 -8.53 27.01
CA ARG A 229 -55.48 -7.76 25.87
C ARG A 229 -54.73 -6.44 25.67
N SER A 230 -54.38 -5.74 26.74
CA SER A 230 -53.55 -4.53 26.63
C SER A 230 -52.12 -4.85 26.20
N ALA A 231 -51.55 -5.97 26.67
CA ALA A 231 -50.22 -6.41 26.26
C ALA A 231 -50.19 -6.72 24.75
N LEU A 232 -51.19 -7.43 24.23
CA LEU A 232 -51.33 -7.68 22.79
C LEU A 232 -51.52 -6.40 21.97
N ALA A 233 -52.28 -5.43 22.49
CA ALA A 233 -52.52 -4.15 21.81
C ALA A 233 -51.30 -3.21 21.82
N ALA A 234 -50.35 -3.43 22.73
CA ALA A 234 -49.12 -2.64 22.85
C ALA A 234 -47.96 -3.22 22.03
N LEU A 235 -48.13 -4.38 21.40
CA LEU A 235 -47.13 -4.96 20.51
C LEU A 235 -47.01 -4.12 19.24
N ALA A 236 -45.79 -3.72 18.92
CA ALA A 236 -45.45 -3.02 17.69
C ALA A 236 -44.15 -3.60 17.12
N PRO A 237 -44.04 -3.74 15.77
CA PRO A 237 -42.78 -4.15 15.15
C PRO A 237 -41.68 -3.13 15.45
N ALA A 238 -40.46 -3.63 15.67
CA ALA A 238 -39.27 -2.78 15.68
C ALA A 238 -38.86 -2.42 14.25
N ASP A 239 -38.32 -1.22 14.07
CA ASP A 239 -37.79 -0.79 12.77
C ASP A 239 -36.62 -1.67 12.33
N LEU A 240 -36.62 -2.06 11.05
CA LEU A 240 -35.52 -2.83 10.47
C LEU A 240 -34.22 -2.00 10.46
N PRO A 241 -33.03 -2.61 10.68
CA PRO A 241 -31.74 -1.92 10.65
C PRO A 241 -31.43 -1.21 9.33
N ASP A 242 -30.52 -0.22 9.35
CA ASP A 242 -30.04 0.42 8.12
C ASP A 242 -28.91 -0.36 7.45
N PHE A 243 -29.26 -1.11 6.41
CA PHE A 243 -28.33 -1.94 5.64
C PHE A 243 -27.55 -1.16 4.55
N ALA A 244 -28.01 0.04 4.17
CA ALA A 244 -27.39 0.83 3.10
C ALA A 244 -26.11 1.55 3.56
N GLY A 245 -26.03 1.90 4.84
CA GLY A 245 -24.87 2.54 5.46
C GLY A 245 -23.63 1.65 5.58
N ASP A 246 -23.83 0.33 5.65
CA ASP A 246 -22.79 -0.69 5.94
C ASP A 246 -22.09 -1.24 4.67
N ILE A 247 -22.35 -0.66 3.50
CA ILE A 247 -21.75 -1.12 2.24
C ILE A 247 -20.30 -0.63 2.11
N PRO A 248 -19.32 -1.51 1.78
CA PRO A 248 -17.92 -1.13 1.63
C PRO A 248 -17.72 -0.01 0.59
N ARG A 249 -16.86 0.97 0.94
CA ARG A 249 -16.65 2.21 0.17
C ARG A 249 -15.93 2.05 -1.17
N THR A 250 -15.48 0.85 -1.51
CA THR A 250 -14.66 0.61 -2.72
C THR A 250 -15.27 -0.52 -3.53
N LEU A 251 -15.75 -0.18 -4.73
CA LEU A 251 -16.29 -1.16 -5.68
C LEU A 251 -15.24 -1.55 -6.73
N LEU A 252 -15.49 -2.65 -7.44
CA LEU A 252 -14.62 -3.16 -8.50
C LEU A 252 -14.31 -2.11 -9.58
N ARG A 253 -15.30 -1.27 -9.94
CA ARG A 253 -15.15 -0.17 -10.91
C ARG A 253 -14.10 0.85 -10.50
N ASP A 254 -14.07 1.24 -9.22
CA ASP A 254 -13.09 2.21 -8.71
C ASP A 254 -11.67 1.64 -8.74
N ILE A 255 -11.54 0.35 -8.43
CA ILE A 255 -10.25 -0.35 -8.48
C ILE A 255 -9.74 -0.39 -9.92
N LEU A 256 -10.61 -0.70 -10.89
CA LEU A 256 -10.24 -0.77 -12.30
C LEU A 256 -9.84 0.60 -12.86
N GLN A 257 -10.56 1.67 -12.49
CA GLN A 257 -10.22 3.04 -12.90
C GLN A 257 -8.87 3.49 -12.31
N LYS A 258 -8.63 3.24 -11.03
CA LYS A 258 -7.34 3.54 -10.40
C LYS A 258 -6.18 2.77 -11.04
N ALA A 259 -6.39 1.49 -11.36
CA ALA A 259 -5.42 0.67 -12.06
C ALA A 259 -5.10 1.22 -13.46
N LEU A 260 -6.10 1.71 -14.20
CA LEU A 260 -5.92 2.34 -15.50
C LEU A 260 -5.07 3.62 -15.41
N TYR A 261 -5.35 4.50 -14.44
CA TYR A 261 -4.56 5.72 -14.25
C TYR A 261 -3.11 5.40 -13.84
N ALA A 262 -2.92 4.42 -12.94
CA ALA A 262 -1.58 3.99 -12.54
C ALA A 262 -0.79 3.43 -13.75
N LEU A 263 -1.44 2.62 -14.59
CA LEU A 263 -0.83 2.08 -15.81
C LEU A 263 -0.43 3.19 -16.79
N LEU A 264 -1.34 4.14 -17.03
CA LEU A 264 -1.09 5.27 -17.92
C LEU A 264 0.07 6.14 -17.41
N ALA A 265 0.16 6.34 -16.09
CA ALA A 265 1.29 7.03 -15.48
C ALA A 265 2.62 6.28 -15.68
N ILE A 266 2.67 4.96 -15.42
CA ILE A 266 3.88 4.14 -15.62
C ILE A 266 4.37 4.17 -17.07
N LEU A 267 3.44 4.21 -18.03
CA LEU A 267 3.77 4.25 -19.45
C LEU A 267 4.24 5.63 -19.93
N LEU A 268 3.58 6.69 -19.49
CA LEU A 268 3.79 8.05 -20.00
C LEU A 268 4.88 8.83 -19.25
N VAL A 269 5.12 8.53 -17.96
CA VAL A 269 6.10 9.28 -17.16
C VAL A 269 7.54 9.16 -17.71
N PRO A 270 8.08 7.97 -18.04
CA PRO A 270 9.44 7.87 -18.57
C PRO A 270 9.69 8.66 -19.87
N PRO A 271 8.84 8.58 -20.92
CA PRO A 271 9.04 9.39 -22.12
C PRO A 271 8.77 10.88 -21.86
N ALA A 272 7.78 11.25 -21.02
CA ALA A 272 7.52 12.63 -20.65
C ALA A 272 8.74 13.26 -19.94
N LEU A 273 9.38 12.52 -19.02
CA LEU A 273 10.60 12.98 -18.37
C LEU A 273 11.72 13.24 -19.38
N ARG A 274 11.91 12.38 -20.39
CA ARG A 274 12.91 12.61 -21.44
C ARG A 274 12.62 13.89 -22.21
N VAL A 275 11.36 14.16 -22.57
CA VAL A 275 10.93 15.40 -23.22
C VAL A 275 11.28 16.61 -22.35
N VAL A 276 10.92 16.58 -21.07
CA VAL A 276 11.21 17.66 -20.12
C VAL A 276 12.71 17.90 -19.95
N LEU A 277 13.52 16.84 -19.84
CA LEU A 277 14.97 16.95 -19.73
C LEU A 277 15.60 17.59 -20.97
N TYR A 278 15.14 17.24 -22.18
CA TYR A 278 15.71 17.74 -23.42
C TYR A 278 15.27 19.16 -23.80
N HIS A 279 13.99 19.47 -23.59
CA HIS A 279 13.43 20.78 -23.98
C HIS A 279 13.44 21.80 -22.84
N GLY A 280 13.42 21.34 -21.58
CA GLY A 280 13.49 22.18 -20.40
C GLY A 280 14.91 22.29 -19.86
N LEU A 281 15.43 21.23 -19.22
CA LEU A 281 16.67 21.33 -18.43
C LEU A 281 17.95 21.49 -19.28
N ALA A 282 18.06 20.82 -20.42
CA ALA A 282 19.28 20.88 -21.22
C ALA A 282 19.59 22.29 -21.78
N PRO A 283 18.60 23.06 -22.31
CA PRO A 283 18.82 24.47 -22.67
C PRO A 283 19.22 25.36 -21.49
N LEU A 284 18.71 25.08 -20.28
CA LEU A 284 19.13 25.81 -19.07
C LEU A 284 20.59 25.49 -18.72
N ALA A 285 21.01 24.23 -18.90
CA ALA A 285 22.38 23.80 -18.65
C ALA A 285 23.39 24.32 -19.69
N GLU A 286 22.96 24.51 -20.94
CA GLU A 286 23.81 25.08 -22.00
C GLU A 286 24.13 26.57 -21.77
N LYS A 287 23.19 27.31 -21.16
CA LYS A 287 23.37 28.73 -20.81
C LYS A 287 24.13 28.95 -19.51
N TRP A 288 24.48 27.87 -18.81
CA TRP A 288 25.15 27.95 -17.52
C TRP A 288 26.59 28.44 -17.72
N PRO A 289 27.12 29.27 -16.80
CA PRO A 289 28.47 29.82 -16.95
C PRO A 289 29.51 28.70 -17.00
N PRO A 290 30.54 28.82 -17.85
CA PRO A 290 31.57 27.80 -17.99
C PRO A 290 32.36 27.63 -16.69
N MET A 291 32.65 26.39 -16.35
CA MET A 291 33.47 26.02 -15.22
C MET A 291 34.94 26.25 -15.57
N ARG A 292 35.59 27.10 -14.79
CA ARG A 292 37.03 27.36 -14.89
C ARG A 292 37.75 26.80 -13.66
N PHE A 293 38.97 26.33 -13.87
CA PHE A 293 39.78 25.64 -12.86
C PHE A 293 41.19 26.23 -12.83
N HIS A 294 41.34 27.55 -12.77
CA HIS A 294 42.65 28.22 -12.86
C HIS A 294 43.66 27.69 -11.83
N ALA A 295 44.87 27.42 -12.30
CA ALA A 295 46.06 27.34 -11.45
C ALA A 295 46.58 28.76 -11.20
N ASN A 296 47.25 28.99 -10.06
CA ASN A 296 47.83 30.29 -9.75
C ASN A 296 49.05 30.55 -10.67
N GLY A 297 48.98 31.54 -11.56
CA GLY A 297 50.10 31.98 -12.39
C GLY A 297 49.77 32.11 -13.88
N PRO A 298 50.72 32.60 -14.71
CA PRO A 298 50.56 32.62 -16.16
C PRO A 298 50.52 31.19 -16.71
N ALA A 299 49.63 30.94 -17.68
CA ALA A 299 49.44 29.62 -18.28
C ALA A 299 50.72 29.12 -18.98
N PRO A 300 51.32 28.03 -18.49
CA PRO A 300 52.48 27.46 -19.16
C PRO A 300 52.04 26.73 -20.42
N ARG A 301 52.83 26.83 -21.48
CA ARG A 301 52.57 26.09 -22.72
C ARG A 301 52.84 24.62 -22.50
N PHE A 302 51.82 23.80 -22.73
CA PHE A 302 51.98 22.35 -22.76
C PHE A 302 52.85 21.94 -23.95
N PRO A 303 53.80 21.02 -23.76
CA PRO A 303 54.61 20.51 -24.85
C PRO A 303 53.74 19.75 -25.87
N PRO A 304 54.17 19.68 -27.15
CA PRO A 304 53.45 18.95 -28.18
C PRO A 304 53.33 17.49 -27.78
N ALA A 305 52.09 16.99 -27.82
CA ALA A 305 51.79 15.67 -27.32
C ALA A 305 52.33 14.55 -28.23
N ALA A 306 52.79 13.49 -27.58
CA ALA A 306 53.18 12.26 -28.26
C ALA A 306 51.95 11.53 -28.81
N GLN A 307 52.11 10.86 -29.96
CA GLN A 307 51.09 9.98 -30.51
C GLN A 307 50.82 8.80 -29.57
N SER A 308 49.58 8.33 -29.57
CA SER A 308 49.14 7.16 -28.83
C SER A 308 49.89 5.88 -29.27
N ARG A 309 50.25 5.02 -28.31
CA ARG A 309 50.99 3.77 -28.53
C ARG A 309 50.50 2.66 -27.61
N VAL A 310 50.63 1.41 -28.05
CA VAL A 310 50.27 0.22 -27.24
C VAL A 310 51.25 -0.02 -26.07
N SER A 311 52.50 0.40 -26.25
CA SER A 311 53.57 0.29 -25.25
C SER A 311 54.45 1.54 -25.27
N ILE A 312 54.79 2.04 -24.10
CA ILE A 312 55.63 3.22 -23.91
C ILE A 312 56.74 2.88 -22.93
N ALA A 313 57.98 3.09 -23.38
CA ALA A 313 59.14 3.08 -22.53
C ALA A 313 59.35 4.46 -21.91
N ILE A 314 59.53 4.48 -20.59
CA ILE A 314 59.78 5.70 -19.81
C ILE A 314 61.16 5.55 -19.18
N THR A 315 62.07 6.44 -19.53
CA THR A 315 63.40 6.53 -18.91
C THR A 315 63.34 7.48 -17.72
N LEU A 316 63.76 7.01 -16.55
CA LEU A 316 63.75 7.78 -15.31
C LEU A 316 65.02 8.63 -15.17
N GLY A 317 64.85 9.91 -14.85
CA GLY A 317 65.94 10.81 -14.52
C GLY A 317 66.48 10.66 -13.09
N ASP A 318 67.49 11.46 -12.76
CA ASP A 318 68.02 11.58 -11.41
C ASP A 318 66.92 12.12 -10.48
N ASN A 319 66.59 11.37 -9.42
CA ASN A 319 65.51 11.68 -8.49
C ASN A 319 64.09 11.65 -9.11
N GLU A 320 63.83 10.81 -10.10
CA GLU A 320 62.47 10.52 -10.57
C GLU A 320 61.95 9.16 -10.06
N GLU A 321 60.65 9.09 -9.84
CA GLU A 321 59.94 7.89 -9.45
C GLU A 321 58.71 7.70 -10.35
N ALA A 322 58.65 6.57 -11.05
CA ALA A 322 57.45 6.14 -11.78
C ALA A 322 56.52 5.34 -10.86
N LEU A 323 55.26 5.75 -10.80
CA LEU A 323 54.16 5.02 -10.16
C LEU A 323 53.28 4.43 -11.27
N VAL A 324 53.40 3.13 -11.52
CA VAL A 324 52.65 2.46 -12.58
C VAL A 324 51.72 1.41 -11.98
N ARG A 325 50.50 1.31 -12.48
CA ARG A 325 49.59 0.23 -12.11
C ARG A 325 50.20 -1.12 -12.46
N GLN A 326 50.11 -2.09 -11.55
CA GLN A 326 50.68 -3.42 -11.78
C GLN A 326 50.14 -4.09 -13.05
N ASP A 327 48.86 -3.87 -13.38
CA ASP A 327 48.24 -4.40 -14.62
C ASP A 327 48.77 -3.78 -15.92
N TYR A 328 49.51 -2.67 -15.83
CA TYR A 328 50.09 -1.96 -16.96
C TYR A 328 51.62 -2.02 -16.98
N LEU A 329 52.25 -2.60 -15.94
CA LEU A 329 53.69 -2.76 -15.88
C LEU A 329 54.10 -4.02 -16.65
N GLN A 330 54.74 -3.86 -17.79
CA GLN A 330 55.20 -4.99 -18.61
C GLN A 330 56.60 -5.44 -18.21
N SER A 331 57.52 -4.48 -18.10
CA SER A 331 58.89 -4.75 -17.64
C SER A 331 59.43 -3.56 -16.86
N SER A 332 60.36 -3.86 -15.97
CA SER A 332 61.14 -2.87 -15.21
C SER A 332 62.54 -3.42 -15.03
N SER A 333 63.54 -2.56 -15.09
CA SER A 333 64.94 -2.94 -14.89
C SER A 333 65.20 -3.74 -13.62
N LEU A 334 66.22 -4.61 -13.67
CA LEU A 334 66.72 -5.39 -12.54
C LEU A 334 67.43 -4.55 -11.47
N LYS A 335 68.03 -3.41 -11.85
CA LYS A 335 68.88 -2.59 -10.96
C LYS A 335 68.11 -1.51 -10.19
N GLY A 336 66.95 -1.09 -10.69
CA GLY A 336 66.12 -0.07 -10.06
C GLY A 336 65.48 -0.54 -8.75
N ALA A 337 65.36 0.36 -7.76
CA ALA A 337 64.64 0.09 -6.53
C ALA A 337 63.13 0.04 -6.81
N LYS A 338 62.45 -0.98 -6.28
CA LYS A 338 61.01 -1.20 -6.47
C LYS A 338 60.32 -1.32 -5.13
N ARG A 339 59.20 -0.63 -4.98
CA ARG A 339 58.33 -0.74 -3.80
C ARG A 339 56.86 -0.76 -4.20
N THR A 340 56.05 -1.47 -3.45
CA THR A 340 54.60 -1.47 -3.65
C THR A 340 53.98 -0.28 -2.92
N ARG A 341 53.18 0.50 -3.64
CA ARG A 341 52.37 1.57 -3.08
C ARG A 341 50.90 1.21 -3.25
N TRP A 342 50.18 1.09 -2.14
CA TRP A 342 48.81 0.61 -2.13
C TRP A 342 47.83 1.51 -2.88
N LEU A 343 47.97 2.83 -2.76
CA LEU A 343 47.11 3.83 -3.37
C LEU A 343 47.94 4.99 -3.91
N LEU A 344 47.44 5.65 -4.96
CA LEU A 344 48.05 6.87 -5.49
C LEU A 344 48.15 7.96 -4.43
N ASP A 345 47.03 8.30 -3.78
CA ASP A 345 46.97 9.31 -2.74
C ASP A 345 46.03 8.86 -1.60
N TRP A 346 46.55 8.86 -0.38
CA TRP A 346 45.81 8.50 0.83
C TRP A 346 44.81 9.57 1.25
N SER A 347 44.94 10.79 0.76
CA SER A 347 43.95 11.87 0.97
C SER A 347 42.68 11.60 0.16
N HIS A 348 42.75 10.77 -0.87
CA HIS A 348 41.67 10.46 -1.80
C HIS A 348 41.51 8.94 -2.00
N PRO A 349 41.22 8.17 -0.94
CA PRO A 349 41.30 6.71 -0.98
C PRO A 349 40.20 6.09 -1.85
N VAL A 350 38.97 6.62 -1.79
CA VAL A 350 37.84 6.14 -2.61
C VAL A 350 38.11 6.37 -4.09
N ALA A 351 38.59 7.55 -4.46
CA ALA A 351 38.91 7.89 -5.85
C ALA A 351 40.07 7.05 -6.39
N SER A 352 41.12 6.84 -5.59
CA SER A 352 42.26 5.97 -5.94
C SER A 352 41.80 4.51 -6.14
N LEU A 353 40.93 4.01 -5.28
CA LEU A 353 40.42 2.64 -5.38
C LEU A 353 39.51 2.46 -6.60
N ALA A 354 38.52 3.33 -6.77
CA ALA A 354 37.51 3.22 -7.81
C ALA A 354 38.08 3.47 -9.22
N SER A 355 39.10 4.32 -9.35
CA SER A 355 39.81 4.55 -10.61
C SER A 355 40.76 3.41 -11.03
N GLY A 356 41.02 2.47 -10.11
CA GLY A 356 42.01 1.41 -10.30
C GLY A 356 43.45 1.87 -10.06
N MET A 357 43.67 3.08 -9.54
CA MET A 357 44.97 3.58 -9.06
C MET A 357 45.34 3.00 -7.69
N ARG A 358 45.28 1.67 -7.61
CA ARG A 358 45.61 0.83 -6.47
C ARG A 358 46.68 -0.18 -6.87
N PHE A 359 47.42 -0.71 -5.90
CA PHE A 359 48.51 -1.67 -6.14
C PHE A 359 49.50 -1.16 -7.20
N LEU A 360 50.03 0.04 -6.96
CA LEU A 360 51.01 0.67 -7.83
C LEU A 360 52.39 0.11 -7.53
N THR A 361 53.17 -0.13 -8.57
CA THR A 361 54.60 -0.39 -8.46
C THR A 361 55.32 0.95 -8.62
N ALA A 362 56.03 1.33 -7.57
CA ALA A 362 56.89 2.50 -7.59
C ALA A 362 58.31 2.06 -7.94
N ALA A 363 58.82 2.53 -9.08
CA ALA A 363 60.16 2.25 -9.57
C ALA A 363 60.98 3.55 -9.57
N SER A 364 62.20 3.48 -9.07
CA SER A 364 63.14 4.60 -9.04
C SER A 364 64.56 4.15 -9.37
N GLY A 365 65.33 5.04 -9.99
CA GLY A 365 66.73 4.82 -10.33
C GLY A 365 67.10 5.59 -11.59
N ALA A 366 68.26 6.25 -11.57
CA ALA A 366 68.74 7.04 -12.68
C ALA A 366 69.02 6.18 -13.91
N GLY A 367 68.49 6.58 -15.06
CA GLY A 367 68.64 5.86 -16.33
C GLY A 367 67.85 4.56 -16.42
N GLU A 368 67.00 4.26 -15.44
CA GLU A 368 66.19 3.06 -15.45
C GLU A 368 65.00 3.19 -16.40
N GLU A 369 64.74 2.11 -17.16
CA GLU A 369 63.63 2.06 -18.11
C GLU A 369 62.46 1.27 -17.53
N VAL A 370 61.28 1.87 -17.59
CA VAL A 370 60.00 1.26 -17.20
C VAL A 370 59.12 1.15 -18.44
N LEU A 371 58.78 -0.08 -18.82
CA LEU A 371 57.91 -0.34 -19.96
C LEU A 371 56.46 -0.48 -19.47
N VAL A 372 55.63 0.45 -19.92
CA VAL A 372 54.20 0.48 -19.63
C VAL A 372 53.43 0.01 -20.86
N SER A 373 52.56 -0.99 -20.72
CA SER A 373 51.71 -1.50 -21.80
C SER A 373 50.38 -1.98 -21.26
N ALA A 374 49.32 -1.90 -22.07
CA ALA A 374 48.02 -2.42 -21.71
C ALA A 374 47.95 -3.96 -21.83
N VAL A 375 48.42 -4.68 -20.81
CA VAL A 375 48.53 -6.15 -20.85
C VAL A 375 47.16 -6.86 -20.85
N ARG A 376 46.19 -6.31 -20.10
CA ARG A 376 44.86 -6.93 -19.93
C ARG A 376 43.80 -6.41 -20.89
N ASP A 377 44.04 -5.29 -21.56
CA ASP A 377 43.06 -4.64 -22.43
C ASP A 377 43.66 -4.44 -23.83
N PRO A 378 43.34 -5.32 -24.80
CA PRO A 378 43.97 -5.32 -26.11
C PRO A 378 43.59 -4.12 -26.98
N LEU A 379 42.56 -3.36 -26.59
CA LEU A 379 42.13 -2.16 -27.30
C LEU A 379 42.59 -0.87 -26.61
N ALA A 380 43.20 -0.95 -25.42
CA ALA A 380 43.69 0.22 -24.74
C ALA A 380 45.05 0.64 -25.30
N GLU A 381 45.16 1.92 -25.63
CA GLU A 381 46.42 2.56 -25.97
C GLU A 381 46.78 3.61 -24.92
N LEU A 382 48.06 3.95 -24.89
CA LEU A 382 48.68 4.83 -23.92
C LEU A 382 49.17 6.12 -24.60
N ALA A 383 49.08 7.23 -23.88
CA ALA A 383 49.71 8.49 -24.27
C ALA A 383 50.38 9.15 -23.07
N LEU A 384 51.40 9.95 -23.35
CA LEU A 384 52.10 10.74 -22.33
C LEU A 384 51.60 12.18 -22.37
N LEU A 385 51.22 12.69 -21.20
CA LEU A 385 50.96 14.11 -20.98
C LEU A 385 52.01 14.63 -20.00
N ASP A 386 52.90 15.49 -20.48
CA ASP A 386 53.84 16.21 -19.64
C ASP A 386 53.18 17.50 -19.12
N ILE A 387 53.03 17.58 -17.80
CA ILE A 387 52.52 18.76 -17.12
C ILE A 387 53.72 19.60 -16.68
N PRO A 388 53.92 20.80 -17.28
CA PRO A 388 55.06 21.64 -16.95
C PRO A 388 55.00 22.17 -15.51
N PRO A 389 56.12 22.68 -14.96
CA PRO A 389 56.11 23.43 -13.70
C PRO A 389 55.04 24.54 -13.73
N ASP A 390 54.33 24.71 -12.61
CA ASP A 390 53.20 25.66 -12.45
C ASP A 390 51.98 25.40 -13.37
N GLY A 391 52.03 24.35 -14.20
CA GLY A 391 50.93 23.88 -15.02
C GLY A 391 50.01 22.96 -14.25
N ALA A 392 48.75 22.90 -14.67
CA ALA A 392 47.80 21.95 -14.13
C ALA A 392 46.83 21.42 -15.19
N ALA A 393 46.38 20.20 -14.99
CA ALA A 393 45.39 19.57 -15.86
C ALA A 393 44.30 18.88 -15.04
N VAL A 394 43.06 19.09 -15.45
CA VAL A 394 41.91 18.32 -14.98
C VAL A 394 41.96 16.98 -15.69
N VAL A 395 42.12 15.89 -14.95
CA VAL A 395 42.21 14.54 -15.54
C VAL A 395 41.32 13.60 -14.77
N ARG A 396 40.53 12.80 -15.48
CA ARG A 396 39.73 11.73 -14.86
C ARG A 396 40.67 10.65 -14.31
N PRO A 397 40.63 10.34 -13.00
CA PRO A 397 41.54 9.36 -12.41
C PRO A 397 41.46 7.96 -13.06
N SER A 398 40.29 7.54 -13.55
CA SER A 398 40.08 6.24 -14.20
C SER A 398 40.71 6.11 -15.60
N ALA A 399 41.22 7.22 -16.15
CA ALA A 399 42.01 7.27 -17.38
C ALA A 399 43.52 7.23 -17.11
N LEU A 400 43.96 7.13 -15.85
CA LEU A 400 45.38 7.06 -15.50
C LEU A 400 45.87 5.59 -15.50
N ALA A 401 46.99 5.35 -16.18
CA ALA A 401 47.74 4.09 -16.16
C ALA A 401 48.94 4.16 -15.20
N GLY A 402 49.53 5.34 -15.08
CA GLY A 402 50.64 5.63 -14.19
C GLY A 402 51.04 7.10 -14.24
N LEU A 403 52.05 7.49 -13.47
CA LEU A 403 52.65 8.81 -13.53
C LEU A 403 54.14 8.76 -13.16
N VAL A 404 54.90 9.76 -13.58
CA VAL A 404 56.28 10.03 -13.15
C VAL A 404 56.29 11.37 -12.42
N ARG A 405 57.07 11.42 -11.35
CA ARG A 405 57.22 12.58 -10.48
C ARG A 405 58.62 12.61 -9.89
N LYS A 406 58.97 13.72 -9.23
CA LYS A 406 60.14 13.75 -8.34
C LYS A 406 60.01 12.75 -7.19
N ALA A 407 61.08 12.00 -6.96
CA ALA A 407 61.20 11.03 -5.89
C ALA A 407 61.08 11.74 -4.53
N GLY A 408 60.27 11.17 -3.63
CA GLY A 408 60.04 11.73 -2.29
C GLY A 408 58.94 12.80 -2.21
N GLU A 409 58.54 13.41 -3.33
CA GLU A 409 57.49 14.43 -3.35
C GLU A 409 56.11 13.82 -3.69
N PRO A 410 55.04 14.11 -2.92
CA PRO A 410 53.68 13.74 -3.31
C PRO A 410 53.25 14.53 -4.56
N VAL A 411 52.50 13.89 -5.47
CA VAL A 411 51.86 14.66 -6.56
C VAL A 411 50.78 15.51 -5.92
N ARG A 412 50.82 16.82 -6.17
CA ARG A 412 49.79 17.72 -5.67
C ARG A 412 48.52 17.53 -6.50
N ILE A 413 47.48 17.02 -5.85
CA ILE A 413 46.16 16.80 -6.45
C ILE A 413 45.15 17.66 -5.69
N THR A 414 44.47 18.57 -6.37
CA THR A 414 43.36 19.34 -5.78
C THR A 414 42.02 18.82 -6.30
N THR A 415 41.01 18.87 -5.44
CA THR A 415 39.64 18.46 -5.78
C THR A 415 38.75 19.68 -5.86
N HIS A 416 37.92 19.77 -6.89
CA HIS A 416 36.87 20.79 -7.01
C HIS A 416 35.49 20.14 -7.09
N TRP A 417 34.62 20.50 -6.15
CA TRP A 417 33.23 20.05 -6.11
C TRP A 417 32.30 21.07 -6.76
N ARG A 418 31.34 20.60 -7.55
CA ARG A 418 30.36 21.43 -8.28
C ARG A 418 28.92 21.07 -7.89
N LEU A 419 28.66 21.00 -6.58
CA LEU A 419 27.37 20.57 -6.02
C LEU A 419 26.20 21.53 -6.33
N PHE A 420 26.49 22.80 -6.61
CA PHE A 420 25.49 23.81 -6.95
C PHE A 420 25.37 24.05 -8.46
N SER A 421 25.83 23.10 -9.28
CA SER A 421 25.85 23.22 -10.74
C SER A 421 24.87 22.29 -11.44
N LEU A 422 23.90 22.89 -12.14
CA LEU A 422 22.92 22.15 -12.94
C LEU A 422 23.61 21.25 -13.99
N PRO A 423 24.56 21.73 -14.81
CA PRO A 423 25.37 20.88 -15.69
C PRO A 423 25.99 19.67 -14.99
N ALA A 424 26.61 19.87 -13.82
CA ALA A 424 27.28 18.80 -13.09
C ALA A 424 26.30 17.71 -12.60
N TRP A 425 25.08 18.10 -12.20
CA TRP A 425 24.02 17.15 -11.83
C TRP A 425 23.47 16.37 -13.03
N LEU A 426 23.28 17.04 -14.17
CA LEU A 426 22.78 16.39 -15.38
C LEU A 426 23.80 15.44 -16.01
N THR A 427 25.10 15.72 -15.86
CA THR A 427 26.17 14.82 -16.32
C THR A 427 26.63 13.81 -15.26
N PHE A 428 26.14 13.95 -14.02
CA PHE A 428 26.65 13.28 -12.81
C PHE A 428 28.14 13.52 -12.54
N GLN A 429 28.78 14.52 -13.15
CA GLN A 429 30.20 14.88 -12.92
C GLN A 429 30.31 15.94 -11.82
N LEU A 430 30.04 15.56 -10.57
CA LEU A 430 30.04 16.53 -9.44
C LEU A 430 31.44 16.88 -8.94
N ARG A 431 32.46 16.11 -9.31
CA ARG A 431 33.82 16.21 -8.75
C ARG A 431 34.88 16.14 -9.84
N TYR A 432 35.80 17.09 -9.81
CA TYR A 432 36.94 17.20 -10.72
C TYR A 432 38.26 17.08 -9.96
N PHE A 433 39.22 16.36 -10.53
CA PHE A 433 40.57 16.19 -9.98
C PHE A 433 41.57 16.94 -10.85
N VAL A 434 42.34 17.82 -10.21
CA VAL A 434 43.33 18.66 -10.87
C VAL A 434 44.72 18.18 -10.45
N PHE A 435 45.52 17.76 -11.42
CA PHE A 435 46.90 17.34 -11.23
C PHE A 435 47.82 18.53 -11.52
N HIS A 436 48.67 18.87 -10.55
CA HIS A 436 49.62 19.97 -10.66
C HIS A 436 51.01 19.44 -11.03
N GLY A 437 51.71 20.15 -11.92
CA GLY A 437 53.06 19.81 -12.35
C GLY A 437 54.15 20.29 -11.38
N PRO A 438 55.42 19.92 -11.62
CA PRO A 438 55.89 19.11 -12.74
C PRO A 438 55.58 17.61 -12.57
N ALA A 439 54.91 17.00 -13.54
CA ALA A 439 54.59 15.58 -13.53
C ALA A 439 54.29 15.05 -14.94
N LEU A 440 54.77 13.83 -15.24
CA LEU A 440 54.45 13.14 -16.49
C LEU A 440 53.32 12.14 -16.23
N LEU A 441 52.14 12.36 -16.81
CA LEU A 441 51.01 11.45 -16.67
C LEU A 441 50.99 10.44 -17.82
N VAL A 442 50.82 9.17 -17.48
CA VAL A 442 50.58 8.09 -18.45
C VAL A 442 49.09 7.86 -18.53
N LEU A 443 48.47 8.35 -19.59
CA LEU A 443 47.04 8.26 -19.84
C LEU A 443 46.72 7.02 -20.64
N LYS A 444 45.54 6.44 -20.40
CA LYS A 444 44.99 5.34 -21.18
C LYS A 444 43.67 5.74 -21.83
N GLY A 445 43.47 5.29 -23.06
CA GLY A 445 42.25 5.47 -23.83
C GLY A 445 41.94 4.27 -24.72
N GLY A 446 40.68 4.09 -25.05
CA GLY A 446 40.19 3.10 -25.98
C GLY A 446 40.55 3.48 -27.41
N ARG A 447 41.30 2.60 -28.05
CA ARG A 447 41.78 2.73 -29.42
C ARG A 447 42.54 4.02 -29.71
N GLY A 448 43.06 4.68 -28.68
CA GLY A 448 43.83 5.92 -28.83
C GLY A 448 43.49 7.00 -27.80
N VAL A 449 44.49 7.81 -27.49
CA VAL A 449 44.33 9.11 -26.81
C VAL A 449 44.83 10.20 -27.75
N ARG A 450 43.96 11.16 -28.07
CA ARG A 450 44.28 12.37 -28.82
C ARG A 450 44.43 13.54 -27.87
N ILE A 451 45.54 14.24 -28.02
CA ILE A 451 45.83 15.45 -27.27
C ILE A 451 45.89 16.58 -28.30
N GLU A 452 44.94 17.51 -28.23
CA GLU A 452 44.78 18.59 -29.21
C GLU A 452 44.56 19.94 -28.55
N GLN A 453 44.79 21.03 -29.26
CA GLN A 453 44.48 22.37 -28.74
C GLN A 453 42.96 22.61 -28.75
N ALA A 454 42.44 23.16 -27.65
CA ALA A 454 41.00 23.43 -27.50
C ALA A 454 40.49 24.57 -28.40
N ALA A 455 41.38 25.49 -28.81
CA ALA A 455 41.14 26.59 -29.74
C ALA A 455 39.74 27.23 -29.61
N ARG A 456 38.95 27.28 -30.69
CA ARG A 456 37.61 27.91 -30.75
C ARG A 456 36.47 27.10 -30.12
N GLY A 457 36.78 26.09 -29.32
CA GLY A 457 35.79 25.22 -28.72
C GLY A 457 35.62 23.90 -29.46
N ARG A 458 35.70 22.81 -28.69
CA ARG A 458 35.49 21.44 -29.14
C ARG A 458 34.33 20.81 -28.39
N ILE A 459 33.48 20.13 -29.14
CA ILE A 459 32.36 19.35 -28.59
C ILE A 459 32.74 17.88 -28.64
N VAL A 460 32.66 17.21 -27.50
CA VAL A 460 33.09 15.84 -27.28
C VAL A 460 31.97 15.07 -26.58
N GLY A 461 31.80 13.77 -26.86
CA GLY A 461 30.81 12.97 -26.15
C GLY A 461 31.13 12.84 -24.65
N GLN A 462 30.12 12.76 -23.78
CA GLN A 462 30.23 12.71 -22.31
C GLN A 462 31.14 11.58 -21.75
N GLY A 463 31.51 10.60 -22.58
CA GLY A 463 32.43 9.52 -22.23
C GLY A 463 33.82 9.61 -22.85
N GLN A 464 34.02 10.47 -23.85
CA GLN A 464 35.27 10.59 -24.60
C GLN A 464 36.25 11.61 -23.99
N LEU A 465 35.76 12.55 -23.18
CA LEU A 465 36.62 13.50 -22.50
C LEU A 465 37.41 12.80 -21.39
N ILE A 466 38.73 12.75 -21.54
CA ILE A 466 39.67 12.24 -20.51
C ILE A 466 40.03 13.37 -19.54
N GLY A 467 40.23 14.57 -20.08
CA GLY A 467 40.69 15.73 -19.32
C GLY A 467 40.96 16.95 -20.18
N PHE A 468 41.40 18.03 -19.55
CA PHE A 468 41.75 19.29 -20.20
C PHE A 468 42.69 20.09 -19.30
N SER A 469 43.50 20.98 -19.86
CA SER A 469 44.34 21.88 -19.06
C SER A 469 43.50 22.92 -18.33
N THR A 470 44.02 23.47 -17.24
CA THR A 470 43.30 24.48 -16.43
C THR A 470 43.03 25.80 -17.16
N ASP A 471 43.68 26.01 -18.30
CA ASP A 471 43.53 27.17 -19.21
C ASP A 471 42.35 27.01 -20.17
N CYS A 472 41.52 25.99 -19.94
CA CYS A 472 40.29 25.75 -20.67
C CYS A 472 39.06 26.06 -19.82
N ALA A 473 38.05 26.59 -20.49
CA ALA A 473 36.70 26.74 -19.99
C ALA A 473 35.88 25.48 -20.33
N TYR A 474 35.37 24.78 -19.32
CA TYR A 474 34.51 23.61 -19.49
C TYR A 474 33.03 24.00 -19.39
N SER A 475 32.23 23.62 -20.37
CA SER A 475 30.78 23.76 -20.36
C SER A 475 30.12 22.52 -20.96
N VAL A 476 28.79 22.49 -20.97
CA VAL A 476 28.01 21.42 -21.58
C VAL A 476 27.13 22.00 -22.67
N ILE A 477 26.90 21.21 -23.71
CA ILE A 477 25.96 21.56 -24.78
C ILE A 477 24.93 20.45 -24.93
N ARG A 478 23.68 20.82 -25.23
CA ARG A 478 22.65 19.82 -25.52
C ARG A 478 23.04 19.04 -26.79
N THR A 479 22.78 17.74 -26.78
CA THR A 479 22.83 16.94 -28.01
C THR A 479 21.98 17.56 -29.12
N GLU A 480 22.49 17.53 -30.35
CA GLU A 480 21.91 18.27 -31.48
C GLU A 480 20.47 17.85 -31.81
N THR A 481 20.16 16.55 -31.72
CA THR A 481 18.88 16.00 -32.13
C THR A 481 18.17 15.24 -31.02
N PHE A 482 16.84 15.43 -30.95
CA PHE A 482 16.02 14.88 -29.88
C PHE A 482 15.88 13.36 -29.96
N TRP A 483 15.65 12.81 -31.16
CA TRP A 483 15.30 11.40 -31.32
C TRP A 483 16.40 10.42 -30.90
N PRO A 484 17.68 10.61 -31.25
CA PRO A 484 18.77 9.78 -30.73
C PRO A 484 18.83 9.77 -29.21
N TYR A 485 18.65 10.93 -28.56
CA TYR A 485 18.55 11.02 -27.11
C TYR A 485 17.28 10.32 -26.56
N PHE A 486 16.11 10.57 -27.15
CA PHE A 486 14.83 10.00 -26.73
C PHE A 486 14.84 8.47 -26.79
N PHE A 487 15.58 7.87 -27.72
CA PHE A 487 15.77 6.42 -27.79
C PHE A 487 16.96 5.89 -26.98
N GLY A 488 17.73 6.77 -26.33
CA GLY A 488 18.89 6.42 -25.51
C GLY A 488 20.11 5.96 -26.32
N ARG A 489 20.25 6.45 -27.56
CA ARG A 489 21.45 6.23 -28.39
C ARG A 489 22.54 7.26 -28.12
N GLU A 490 22.14 8.47 -27.75
CA GLU A 490 23.03 9.56 -27.40
C GLU A 490 22.70 10.08 -25.99
N PRO A 491 23.69 10.58 -25.23
CA PRO A 491 23.44 11.23 -23.94
C PRO A 491 22.66 12.55 -24.12
N LEU A 492 22.12 13.08 -23.02
CA LEU A 492 21.40 14.37 -23.03
C LEU A 492 22.32 15.54 -23.40
N LEU A 493 23.54 15.51 -22.87
CA LEU A 493 24.53 16.56 -22.98
C LEU A 493 25.82 15.99 -23.57
N LYS A 494 26.53 16.84 -24.32
CA LYS A 494 27.91 16.65 -24.76
C LYS A 494 28.79 17.62 -24.00
N ASP A 495 30.04 17.24 -23.78
CA ASP A 495 31.03 18.08 -23.13
C ASP A 495 31.57 19.11 -24.14
N ARG A 496 31.70 20.36 -23.73
CA ARG A 496 32.28 21.44 -24.54
C ARG A 496 33.47 22.02 -23.80
N VAL A 497 34.63 22.04 -24.47
CA VAL A 497 35.85 22.61 -23.91
C VAL A 497 36.36 23.67 -24.85
N GLU A 498 36.51 24.88 -24.34
CA GLU A 498 37.01 26.04 -25.08
C GLU A 498 38.29 26.55 -24.44
N GLN A 499 39.16 27.15 -25.24
CA GLN A 499 40.32 27.83 -24.71
C GLN A 499 39.86 29.10 -23.97
N ASP A 500 40.39 29.33 -22.77
CA ASP A 500 40.12 30.58 -22.06
C ASP A 500 40.86 31.73 -22.76
N GLU A 501 40.13 32.83 -23.00
CA GLU A 501 40.61 33.98 -23.76
C GLU A 501 41.78 34.68 -23.07
N GLU A 502 41.85 34.58 -21.74
CA GLU A 502 42.82 35.26 -20.90
C GLU A 502 44.18 34.54 -20.82
N THR A 503 44.20 33.21 -20.87
CA THR A 503 45.40 32.41 -20.55
C THR A 503 46.14 31.89 -21.77
N GLY A 504 45.45 31.56 -22.87
CA GLY A 504 46.09 31.17 -24.12
C GLY A 504 46.78 29.78 -24.10
N GLY A 505 46.47 28.89 -25.04
CA GLY A 505 47.22 27.63 -25.24
C GLY A 505 46.66 26.39 -24.54
N GLY A 506 45.38 26.39 -24.16
CA GLY A 506 44.74 25.25 -23.51
C GLY A 506 44.69 23.96 -24.35
N VAL A 507 44.92 22.82 -23.70
CA VAL A 507 45.01 21.50 -24.32
C VAL A 507 43.86 20.61 -23.83
N LEU A 508 43.29 19.86 -24.77
CA LEU A 508 42.19 18.93 -24.58
C LEU A 508 42.67 17.48 -24.77
N LEU A 509 42.23 16.60 -23.87
CA LEU A 509 42.55 15.17 -23.87
C LEU A 509 41.28 14.38 -24.21
N VAL A 510 41.26 13.74 -25.38
CA VAL A 510 40.10 13.01 -25.91
C VAL A 510 40.46 11.58 -26.22
N GLU A 511 39.56 10.66 -25.89
CA GLU A 511 39.60 9.25 -26.28
C GLU A 511 39.06 9.09 -27.72
N GLU A 512 39.81 8.43 -28.61
CA GLU A 512 39.39 8.28 -30.01
C GLU A 512 38.11 7.45 -30.16
N ALA A 513 38.05 6.33 -29.43
CA ALA A 513 36.83 5.55 -29.28
C ALA A 513 36.64 5.22 -27.80
N PRO A 514 35.50 5.58 -27.18
CA PRO A 514 35.30 5.27 -25.78
C PRO A 514 35.42 3.76 -25.56
N LEU A 515 36.26 3.36 -24.61
CA LEU A 515 36.47 1.96 -24.23
C LEU A 515 35.11 1.24 -24.11
N ALA A 516 34.97 0.08 -24.76
CA ALA A 516 33.70 -0.64 -24.82
C ALA A 516 33.11 -0.82 -23.41
N GLY A 517 31.90 -0.28 -23.20
CA GLY A 517 31.20 -0.34 -21.91
C GLY A 517 31.32 0.89 -21.00
N ARG A 518 31.98 1.99 -21.43
CA ARG A 518 32.09 3.27 -20.69
C ARG A 518 31.06 4.35 -21.10
N SER A 519 30.26 4.14 -22.15
CA SER A 519 29.29 5.15 -22.62
C SER A 519 27.87 4.93 -22.06
N GLY A 520 27.45 5.87 -21.21
CA GLY A 520 26.07 6.03 -20.74
C GLY A 520 25.70 5.23 -19.48
N LEU A 521 24.77 5.78 -18.68
CA LEU A 521 24.14 5.07 -17.56
C LEU A 521 23.55 3.77 -18.11
N ARG A 522 24.11 2.62 -17.70
CA ARG A 522 23.55 1.31 -18.03
C ARG A 522 22.15 1.18 -17.41
N ARG A 523 21.32 0.28 -17.95
CA ARG A 523 20.00 0.02 -17.36
C ARG A 523 20.14 -0.89 -16.14
N GLY A 524 19.39 -0.60 -15.07
CA GLY A 524 19.32 -1.44 -13.87
C GLY A 524 20.38 -1.09 -12.81
N PHE A 525 20.70 -2.06 -11.95
CA PHE A 525 21.58 -1.89 -10.79
C PHE A 525 23.01 -1.45 -11.16
N GLU A 526 23.55 -1.95 -12.27
CA GLU A 526 24.84 -1.49 -12.80
C GLU A 526 24.84 0.00 -13.17
N GLY A 527 23.69 0.53 -13.61
CA GLY A 527 23.52 1.96 -13.89
C GLY A 527 23.50 2.83 -12.63
N ALA A 528 22.93 2.31 -11.54
CA ALA A 528 22.95 3.00 -10.25
C ALA A 528 24.37 3.05 -9.66
N ILE A 529 25.13 1.97 -9.81
CA ILE A 529 26.56 1.93 -9.43
C ILE A 529 27.37 2.88 -10.30
N ASP A 530 27.17 2.91 -11.62
CA ASP A 530 27.87 3.85 -12.52
C ASP A 530 27.54 5.31 -12.19
N ALA A 531 26.27 5.61 -11.90
CA ALA A 531 25.84 6.94 -11.45
C ALA A 531 26.48 7.32 -10.11
N PHE A 532 26.56 6.37 -9.18
CA PHE A 532 27.22 6.56 -7.88
C PHE A 532 28.72 6.81 -8.05
N LEU A 533 29.43 6.04 -8.89
CA LEU A 533 30.87 6.23 -9.11
C LEU A 533 31.18 7.57 -9.78
N LYS A 534 30.34 8.00 -10.74
CA LYS A 534 30.45 9.33 -11.35
C LYS A 534 30.28 10.46 -10.35
N LEU A 535 29.43 10.29 -9.33
CA LEU A 535 29.29 11.24 -8.21
C LEU A 535 30.63 11.51 -7.51
N PHE A 536 31.52 10.51 -7.47
CA PHE A 536 32.87 10.63 -6.90
C PHE A 536 33.95 11.00 -7.93
N GLY A 537 33.57 11.34 -9.16
CA GLY A 537 34.47 11.79 -10.23
C GLY A 537 35.28 10.67 -10.89
N VAL A 538 34.77 9.42 -10.89
CA VAL A 538 35.48 8.22 -11.38
C VAL A 538 34.83 7.63 -12.62
#